data_AF-A0A433QXF2-F1
#
_entry.id   AF-A0A433QXF2-F1
#
_cell.length_a   1.000
_cell.length_b   1.000
_cell.length_c   1.000
_cell.angle_alpha   90.00
_cell.angle_beta   90.00
_cell.angle_gamma   90.00
#
_symmetry.space_group_name_H-M   'P 1'
#
loop_
_entity.id
_entity.type
_entity.pdbx_description
1 polymer ?
#
loop_
_entity_poly.entity_id
_entity_poly.type
_entity_poly.pdbx_seq_one_letter_code
_entity_poly.pdbx_strand_id
1 'polypeptide(L)'
;MPTDHEGYGVPSGWRDCTVEEDLTQPWYGFPSDEDEVGRQDYQHFVVRVTKPGGWVECFELDLDLENPPPDYTRLRSAVATLTEMKGLDISLVKTMANLLTSVGLTDVEADYVSCPFGWGGRVGQLCMKVLELGYGSLRSNLAPIMGISDTEYDKLVDGLEPQFRVRRSWTKVHYAFGMKPFK
;
A
#
# COMPACT_ATOMS: atom_id res chain seq x y z
N MET A 1 26.96 4.10 -0.31
CA MET A 1 27.60 4.34 -1.64
C MET A 1 26.90 5.54 -2.28
N PRO A 2 27.55 6.35 -3.13
CA PRO A 2 26.91 7.50 -3.76
C PRO A 2 25.76 7.01 -4.64
N THR A 3 24.55 7.54 -4.43
CA THR A 3 23.41 7.29 -5.32
C THR A 3 23.61 8.13 -6.57
N ASP A 4 24.04 7.49 -7.66
CA ASP A 4 24.06 8.09 -8.98
C ASP A 4 22.63 8.44 -9.40
N HIS A 5 22.16 9.62 -9.01
CA HIS A 5 21.02 10.28 -9.62
C HIS A 5 21.44 10.93 -10.95
N GLU A 6 22.08 10.16 -11.83
CA GLU A 6 22.36 10.65 -13.18
C GLU A 6 21.06 10.71 -13.98
N GLY A 7 20.52 11.92 -14.12
CA GLY A 7 19.84 12.34 -15.35
C GLY A 7 18.31 12.44 -15.36
N TYR A 8 17.60 12.13 -14.28
CA TYR A 8 16.13 12.21 -14.28
C TYR A 8 15.58 13.04 -13.11
N GLY A 9 15.08 14.24 -13.41
CA GLY A 9 14.48 15.13 -12.41
C GLY A 9 13.27 14.51 -11.69
N VAL A 10 13.22 14.70 -10.37
CA VAL A 10 12.17 14.18 -9.48
C VAL A 10 10.86 14.98 -9.62
N PRO A 11 9.67 14.34 -9.58
CA PRO A 11 8.37 15.03 -9.57
C PRO A 11 8.13 15.84 -8.28
N SER A 12 7.22 16.83 -8.36
CA SER A 12 6.76 17.58 -7.18
C SER A 12 6.10 16.66 -6.15
N GLY A 13 6.46 16.80 -4.86
CA GLY A 13 5.88 16.03 -3.74
C GLY A 13 6.56 14.69 -3.42
N TRP A 14 7.63 14.33 -4.16
CA TRP A 14 8.42 13.11 -3.98
C TRP A 14 9.22 13.08 -2.66
N ARG A 15 9.15 11.97 -1.92
CA ARG A 15 9.94 11.72 -0.68
C ARG A 15 10.66 10.37 -0.75
N ASP A 16 11.95 10.35 -0.43
CA ASP A 16 12.83 9.17 -0.49
C ASP A 16 13.01 8.52 0.90
N CYS A 17 13.13 7.19 0.94
CA CYS A 17 13.39 6.43 2.16
C CYS A 17 14.87 6.05 2.23
N THR A 18 15.64 6.74 3.06
CA THR A 18 16.96 6.24 3.46
C THR A 18 16.95 5.99 4.95
N VAL A 19 16.79 4.73 5.33
CA VAL A 19 17.04 4.25 6.69
C VAL A 19 17.80 2.93 6.58
N GLU A 20 19.06 2.91 7.02
CA GLU A 20 19.81 1.68 7.28
C GLU A 20 19.43 1.22 8.68
N GLU A 21 18.94 -0.02 8.84
CA GLU A 21 19.03 -0.69 10.15
C GLU A 21 18.97 -2.23 10.07
N ASP A 22 19.67 -2.82 11.04
CA ASP A 22 20.12 -4.21 11.17
C ASP A 22 18.98 -5.14 11.63
N LEU A 23 18.63 -6.13 10.78
CA LEU A 23 17.55 -7.10 11.04
C LEU A 23 18.10 -8.38 11.65
N THR A 24 18.31 -8.39 12.97
CA THR A 24 18.60 -9.61 13.72
C THR A 24 17.63 -9.80 14.87
N GLN A 25 16.38 -10.24 14.62
CA GLN A 25 15.61 -11.21 15.44
C GLN A 25 14.39 -11.74 14.65
N PRO A 26 14.00 -13.02 14.83
CA PRO A 26 12.74 -13.51 14.32
C PRO A 26 11.63 -13.28 15.35
N TRP A 27 10.43 -12.86 14.94
CA TRP A 27 9.16 -13.30 15.55
C TRP A 27 7.94 -12.77 14.79
N TYR A 28 7.05 -13.68 14.40
CA TYR A 28 5.63 -13.38 14.18
C TYR A 28 4.80 -14.65 14.43
N GLY A 29 3.80 -14.55 15.30
CA GLY A 29 2.76 -15.57 15.48
C GLY A 29 1.49 -15.07 14.83
N PHE A 30 1.06 -15.73 13.75
CA PHE A 30 -0.18 -15.39 13.05
C PHE A 30 -1.42 -15.81 13.88
N PRO A 31 -2.57 -15.14 13.68
CA PRO A 31 -3.86 -15.55 14.23
C PRO A 31 -4.19 -17.01 13.90
N SER A 32 -4.86 -17.72 14.82
CA SER A 32 -5.16 -19.15 14.67
C SER A 32 -6.56 -19.46 14.15
N ASP A 33 -7.46 -18.47 14.03
CA ASP A 33 -8.81 -18.66 13.51
C ASP A 33 -9.37 -17.46 12.73
N GLU A 34 -10.44 -17.72 11.96
CA GLU A 34 -11.08 -16.74 11.07
C GLU A 34 -11.93 -15.70 11.81
N ASP A 35 -12.34 -15.99 13.06
CA ASP A 35 -13.12 -15.06 13.88
C ASP A 35 -12.24 -13.93 14.44
N GLU A 36 -10.95 -14.21 14.67
CA GLU A 36 -9.91 -13.24 15.05
C GLU A 36 -9.52 -12.32 13.89
N VAL A 37 -9.60 -12.80 12.65
CA VAL A 37 -9.34 -12.03 11.42
C VAL A 37 -10.51 -11.11 11.03
N GLY A 38 -11.75 -11.52 11.34
CA GLY A 38 -12.96 -10.82 10.91
C GLY A 38 -13.31 -9.54 11.68
N ARG A 39 -12.63 -9.25 12.79
CA ARG A 39 -12.90 -8.05 13.59
C ARG A 39 -12.00 -6.90 13.14
N GLN A 40 -12.60 -5.73 13.01
CA GLN A 40 -11.92 -4.43 13.13
C GLN A 40 -11.12 -4.29 14.46
N ASP A 41 -11.13 -5.34 15.31
CA ASP A 41 -10.27 -5.57 16.45
C ASP A 41 -8.84 -5.97 16.10
N TYR A 42 -8.41 -6.15 14.84
CA TYR A 42 -7.00 -6.48 14.58
C TYR A 42 -6.05 -5.42 15.16
N GLN A 43 -6.38 -4.13 15.04
CA GLN A 43 -5.59 -3.05 15.64
C GLN A 43 -5.68 -3.06 17.16
N HIS A 44 -6.87 -3.27 17.72
CA HIS A 44 -7.04 -3.47 19.16
C HIS A 44 -6.26 -4.69 19.68
N PHE A 45 -6.18 -5.76 18.90
CA PHE A 45 -5.43 -6.98 19.19
C PHE A 45 -3.94 -6.69 19.17
N VAL A 46 -3.42 -6.08 18.10
CA VAL A 46 -2.01 -5.71 17.96
C VAL A 46 -1.61 -4.81 19.13
N VAL A 47 -2.38 -3.76 19.43
CA VAL A 47 -2.12 -2.89 20.58
C VAL A 47 -2.23 -3.65 21.91
N ARG A 48 -3.18 -4.57 22.06
CA ARG A 48 -3.32 -5.39 23.28
C ARG A 48 -2.08 -6.25 23.51
N VAL A 49 -1.54 -6.91 22.50
CA VAL A 49 -0.38 -7.81 22.62
C VAL A 49 0.95 -7.05 22.67
N THR A 50 0.99 -5.80 22.19
CA THR A 50 2.15 -4.92 22.36
C THR A 50 2.43 -4.68 23.84
N LYS A 51 3.69 -4.77 24.26
CA LYS A 51 4.09 -4.47 25.65
C LYS A 51 3.92 -2.98 25.94
N PRO A 52 3.64 -2.55 27.18
CA PRO A 52 3.71 -1.13 27.54
C PRO A 52 5.06 -0.54 27.12
N GLY A 53 5.04 0.64 26.47
CA GLY A 53 6.22 1.26 25.86
C GLY A 53 6.64 0.70 24.49
N GLY A 54 5.93 -0.31 23.98
CA GLY A 54 6.18 -0.88 22.65
C GLY A 54 5.52 -0.06 21.54
N TRP A 55 6.10 -0.11 20.34
CA TRP A 55 5.61 0.60 19.17
C TRP A 55 4.78 -0.32 18.27
N VAL A 56 3.78 0.27 17.62
CA VAL A 56 2.99 -0.36 16.56
C VAL A 56 3.10 0.54 15.34
N GLU A 57 3.48 -0.04 14.21
CA GLU A 57 3.55 0.63 12.91
C GLU A 57 2.59 -0.05 11.93
N CYS A 58 1.94 0.77 11.12
CA CYS A 58 1.19 0.36 9.95
C CYS A 58 1.83 1.03 8.73
N PHE A 59 2.00 0.27 7.64
CA PHE A 59 2.63 0.73 6.40
C PHE A 59 1.83 0.19 5.21
N GLU A 60 1.07 1.06 4.55
CA GLU A 60 -0.02 0.66 3.65
C GLU A 60 -0.05 1.48 2.36
N LEU A 61 -0.37 0.81 1.26
CA LEU A 61 -0.36 1.37 -0.10
C LEU A 61 -1.66 2.13 -0.38
N ASP A 62 -1.56 3.38 -0.88
CA ASP A 62 -2.69 4.06 -1.50
C ASP A 62 -2.85 3.62 -2.96
N LEU A 63 -4.09 3.32 -3.36
CA LEU A 63 -4.43 2.99 -4.74
C LEU A 63 -4.80 4.23 -5.56
N ASP A 64 -4.88 5.41 -4.94
CA ASP A 64 -5.02 6.67 -5.65
C ASP A 64 -3.65 7.16 -6.10
N LEU A 65 -3.33 6.88 -7.37
CA LEU A 65 -2.06 7.23 -7.97
C LEU A 65 -1.95 8.73 -8.26
N GLU A 66 -0.71 9.20 -8.21
CA GLU A 66 -0.27 10.46 -8.78
C GLU A 66 0.13 10.24 -10.25
N ASN A 67 -0.38 11.08 -11.15
CA ASN A 67 -0.26 10.93 -12.61
C ASN A 67 -0.75 9.59 -13.19
N PRO A 68 -1.97 9.11 -12.86
CA PRO A 68 -2.44 7.78 -13.28
C PRO A 68 -2.47 7.65 -14.82
N PRO A 69 -2.17 6.47 -15.37
CA PRO A 69 -2.51 6.11 -16.75
C PRO A 69 -4.01 6.20 -17.01
N PRO A 70 -4.46 6.61 -18.21
CA PRO A 70 -5.89 6.63 -18.54
C PRO A 70 -6.55 5.27 -18.33
N ASP A 71 -5.88 4.20 -18.77
CA ASP A 71 -6.38 2.82 -18.67
C ASP A 71 -6.44 2.31 -17.23
N TYR A 72 -5.58 2.83 -16.35
CA TYR A 72 -5.61 2.50 -14.92
C TYR A 72 -6.91 2.94 -14.24
N THR A 73 -7.50 4.06 -14.68
CA THR A 73 -8.75 4.60 -14.09
C THR A 73 -9.87 3.56 -14.10
N ARG A 74 -9.97 2.74 -15.16
CA ARG A 74 -10.97 1.67 -15.27
C ARG A 74 -10.75 0.58 -14.23
N LEU A 75 -9.50 0.16 -14.03
CA LEU A 75 -9.14 -0.81 -13.00
C LEU A 75 -9.38 -0.26 -11.60
N ARG A 76 -9.01 0.99 -11.35
CA ARG A 76 -9.22 1.66 -10.06
C ARG A 76 -10.69 1.73 -9.68
N SER A 77 -11.57 2.04 -10.63
CA SER A 77 -13.02 2.05 -10.42
C SER A 77 -13.55 0.65 -10.13
N ALA A 78 -13.09 -0.36 -10.87
CA ALA A 78 -13.49 -1.75 -10.63
C ALA A 78 -13.03 -2.25 -9.24
N VAL A 79 -11.83 -1.86 -8.79
CA VAL A 79 -11.37 -2.15 -7.43
C VAL A 79 -12.26 -1.47 -6.39
N ALA A 80 -12.62 -0.20 -6.59
CA ALA A 80 -13.54 0.50 -5.67
C ALA A 80 -14.88 -0.24 -5.55
N THR A 81 -15.47 -0.66 -6.66
CA THR A 81 -16.71 -1.45 -6.65
C THR A 81 -16.50 -2.80 -5.96
N LEU A 82 -15.40 -3.51 -6.24
CA LEU A 82 -15.10 -4.79 -5.60
C LEU A 82 -14.97 -4.66 -4.08
N THR A 83 -14.25 -3.63 -3.62
CA THR A 83 -14.02 -3.40 -2.19
C THR A 83 -15.32 -2.99 -1.49
N GLU A 84 -16.13 -2.14 -2.13
CA GLU A 84 -17.45 -1.76 -1.63
C GLU A 84 -18.39 -2.97 -1.50
N MET A 85 -18.44 -3.82 -2.54
CA MET A 85 -19.20 -5.09 -2.50
C MET A 85 -18.75 -6.02 -1.37
N LYS A 86 -17.49 -5.93 -0.94
CA LYS A 86 -16.91 -6.70 0.16
C LYS A 86 -16.98 -5.98 1.51
N GLY A 87 -17.56 -4.78 1.57
CA GLY A 87 -17.59 -3.96 2.79
C GLY A 87 -16.22 -3.46 3.26
N LEU A 88 -15.25 -3.36 2.35
CA LEU A 88 -13.90 -2.88 2.62
C LEU A 88 -13.77 -1.39 2.25
N ASP A 89 -13.38 -0.57 3.23
CA ASP A 89 -13.02 0.84 3.01
C ASP A 89 -11.51 0.98 2.84
N ILE A 90 -11.07 1.02 1.58
CA ILE A 90 -9.66 1.21 1.21
C ILE A 90 -9.17 2.65 1.40
N SER A 91 -10.04 3.62 1.71
CA SER A 91 -9.63 5.00 1.95
C SER A 91 -9.05 5.21 3.36
N LEU A 92 -9.25 4.23 4.26
CA LEU A 92 -8.77 4.25 5.65
C LEU A 92 -7.25 4.44 5.76
N VAL A 93 -6.49 4.04 4.74
CA VAL A 93 -5.04 4.26 4.64
C VAL A 93 -4.64 5.74 4.84
N LYS A 94 -5.52 6.67 4.45
CA LYS A 94 -5.29 8.12 4.57
C LYS A 94 -5.54 8.66 5.97
N THR A 95 -6.14 7.88 6.87
CA THR A 95 -6.54 8.28 8.22
C THR A 95 -5.90 7.41 9.30
N MET A 96 -4.82 6.70 8.97
CA MET A 96 -4.13 5.78 9.88
C MET A 96 -3.68 6.42 11.20
N ALA A 97 -3.27 7.69 11.22
CA ALA A 97 -2.96 8.39 12.47
C ALA A 97 -4.17 8.44 13.44
N ASN A 98 -5.35 8.76 12.91
CA ASN A 98 -6.59 8.81 13.70
C ASN A 98 -6.95 7.42 14.21
N LEU A 99 -6.68 6.40 13.41
CA LEU A 99 -6.93 5.01 13.74
C LEU A 99 -6.02 4.51 14.87
N LEU A 100 -4.72 4.81 14.82
CA LEU A 100 -3.79 4.49 15.90
C LEU A 100 -4.12 5.25 17.20
N THR A 101 -4.54 6.51 17.07
CA THR A 101 -4.94 7.33 18.22
C THR A 101 -6.22 6.80 18.86
N SER A 102 -7.21 6.38 18.06
CA SER A 102 -8.51 5.92 18.58
C SER A 102 -8.41 4.63 19.39
N VAL A 103 -7.38 3.80 19.14
CA VAL A 103 -7.09 2.58 19.90
C VAL A 103 -6.16 2.81 21.11
N GLY A 104 -5.84 4.07 21.42
CA GLY A 104 -5.15 4.47 22.66
C GLY A 104 -3.63 4.48 22.57
N LEU A 105 -3.03 4.48 21.37
CA LEU A 105 -1.60 4.75 21.21
C LEU A 105 -1.31 6.24 21.45
N THR A 106 -0.13 6.52 22.03
CA THR A 106 0.42 7.86 22.22
C THR A 106 1.58 8.09 21.27
N ASP A 107 2.07 9.33 21.19
CA ASP A 107 3.23 9.69 20.35
C ASP A 107 3.04 9.24 18.89
N VAL A 108 1.80 9.43 18.41
CA VAL A 108 1.41 8.99 17.06
C VAL A 108 1.98 9.95 16.04
N GLU A 109 2.77 9.41 15.14
CA GLU A 109 3.25 10.10 13.95
C GLU A 109 2.73 9.39 12.70
N ALA A 110 2.53 10.16 11.63
CA ALA A 110 2.17 9.62 10.35
C ALA A 110 2.69 10.51 9.22
N ASP A 111 3.07 9.87 8.13
CA ASP A 111 3.47 10.52 6.90
C ASP A 111 3.27 9.52 5.74
N TYR A 112 3.94 9.75 4.62
CA TYR A 112 3.99 8.82 3.51
C TYR A 112 5.37 8.82 2.87
N VAL A 113 5.61 7.77 2.10
CA VAL A 113 6.77 7.63 1.23
C VAL A 113 6.29 7.50 -0.21
N SER A 114 7.11 7.98 -1.15
CA SER A 114 6.74 7.93 -2.57
C SER A 114 7.26 6.66 -3.22
N CYS A 115 6.35 5.85 -3.78
CA CYS A 115 6.72 4.66 -4.53
C CYS A 115 6.45 4.83 -6.03
N PRO A 116 7.46 4.75 -6.90
CA PRO A 116 7.29 4.91 -8.34
C PRO A 116 6.85 3.59 -8.97
N PHE A 117 6.25 3.62 -10.15
CA PHE A 117 5.87 2.41 -10.89
C PHE A 117 6.54 2.39 -12.26
N GLY A 118 7.50 1.47 -12.46
CA GLY A 118 8.19 1.29 -13.74
C GLY A 118 9.28 2.32 -14.05
N TRP A 119 9.63 3.20 -13.09
CA TRP A 119 10.72 4.18 -13.18
C TRP A 119 11.35 4.41 -11.79
N GLY A 120 12.42 5.21 -11.67
CA GLY A 120 13.05 5.44 -10.36
C GLY A 120 13.93 4.29 -9.87
N GLY A 121 14.55 3.54 -10.79
CA GLY A 121 15.50 2.47 -10.48
C GLY A 121 14.83 1.17 -10.01
N ARG A 122 15.54 0.44 -9.14
CA ARG A 122 15.13 -0.90 -8.68
C ARG A 122 13.80 -0.88 -7.92
N VAL A 123 13.57 0.14 -7.09
CA VAL A 123 12.33 0.24 -6.29
C VAL A 123 11.12 0.28 -7.20
N GLY A 124 11.13 1.11 -8.25
CA GLY A 124 9.95 1.19 -9.12
C GLY A 124 9.73 -0.01 -10.02
N GLN A 125 10.79 -0.77 -10.35
CA GLN A 125 10.64 -2.06 -11.01
C GLN A 125 9.93 -3.07 -10.07
N LEU A 126 10.31 -3.09 -8.79
CA LEU A 126 9.67 -3.95 -7.79
C LEU A 126 8.22 -3.54 -7.54
N CYS A 127 7.94 -2.24 -7.35
CA CYS A 127 6.59 -1.73 -7.19
C CYS A 127 5.70 -2.06 -8.39
N MET A 128 6.22 -1.92 -9.62
CA MET A 128 5.50 -2.32 -10.82
C MET A 128 5.19 -3.82 -10.80
N LYS A 129 6.15 -4.65 -10.40
CA LYS A 129 5.94 -6.09 -10.34
C LYS A 129 4.90 -6.51 -9.32
N VAL A 130 4.88 -5.87 -8.15
CA VAL A 130 3.85 -6.08 -7.13
C VAL A 130 2.48 -5.71 -7.68
N LEU A 131 2.37 -4.58 -8.40
CA LEU A 131 1.12 -4.14 -9.00
C LEU A 131 0.60 -5.12 -10.06
N GLU A 132 1.47 -5.61 -10.95
CA GLU A 132 1.13 -6.64 -11.95
C GLU A 132 0.62 -7.93 -11.31
N LEU A 133 1.33 -8.45 -10.31
CA LEU A 133 0.94 -9.68 -9.61
C LEU A 133 -0.38 -9.48 -8.86
N GLY A 134 -0.56 -8.32 -8.23
CA GLY A 134 -1.79 -7.95 -7.54
C GLY A 134 -2.99 -7.95 -8.49
N TYR A 135 -2.91 -7.20 -9.59
CA TYR A 135 -4.01 -7.15 -10.57
C TYR A 135 -4.22 -8.50 -11.28
N GLY A 136 -3.14 -9.21 -11.61
CA GLY A 136 -3.23 -10.57 -12.17
C GLY A 136 -4.01 -11.53 -11.27
N SER A 137 -3.80 -11.46 -9.94
CA SER A 137 -4.53 -12.28 -8.97
C SER A 137 -6.02 -11.93 -8.85
N LEU A 138 -6.38 -10.67 -9.13
CA LEU A 138 -7.75 -10.16 -9.02
C LEU A 138 -8.56 -10.29 -10.31
N ARG A 139 -8.00 -10.87 -11.38
CA ARG A 139 -8.68 -11.02 -12.69
C ARG A 139 -10.09 -11.59 -12.57
N SER A 140 -10.23 -12.73 -11.88
CA SER A 140 -11.52 -13.43 -11.74
C SER A 140 -12.59 -12.60 -11.03
N ASN A 141 -12.18 -11.62 -10.22
CA ASN A 141 -13.07 -10.70 -9.54
C ASN A 141 -13.34 -9.44 -10.38
N LEU A 142 -12.32 -8.88 -11.02
CA LEU A 142 -12.39 -7.58 -11.67
C LEU A 142 -12.90 -7.65 -13.11
N ALA A 143 -12.56 -8.68 -13.89
CA ALA A 143 -13.04 -8.81 -15.27
C ALA A 143 -14.58 -8.82 -15.36
N PRO A 144 -15.32 -9.56 -14.50
CA PRO A 144 -16.79 -9.50 -14.48
C PRO A 144 -17.34 -8.11 -14.12
N ILE A 145 -16.74 -7.43 -13.13
CA ILE A 145 -17.14 -6.07 -12.72
C ILE A 145 -16.94 -5.08 -13.87
N MET A 146 -15.88 -5.26 -14.65
CA MET A 146 -15.55 -4.43 -15.80
C MET A 146 -16.35 -4.79 -17.06
N GLY A 147 -17.08 -5.92 -17.06
CA GLY A 147 -17.83 -6.41 -18.22
C GLY A 147 -16.94 -6.80 -19.40
N ILE A 148 -15.72 -7.29 -19.15
CA ILE A 148 -14.76 -7.70 -20.19
C ILE A 148 -14.38 -9.17 -20.02
N SER A 149 -13.87 -9.78 -21.10
CA SER A 149 -13.32 -11.14 -21.04
C SER A 149 -11.97 -11.20 -20.33
N ASP A 150 -11.59 -12.38 -19.84
CA ASP A 150 -10.27 -12.62 -19.24
C ASP A 150 -9.12 -12.21 -20.17
N THR A 151 -9.25 -12.47 -21.48
CA THR A 151 -8.24 -12.08 -22.47
C THR A 151 -8.15 -10.57 -22.67
N GLU A 152 -9.27 -9.85 -22.59
CA GLU A 152 -9.25 -8.38 -22.61
C GLU A 152 -8.68 -7.81 -21.33
N TYR A 153 -8.92 -8.45 -20.18
CA TYR A 153 -8.34 -8.07 -18.91
C TYR A 153 -6.81 -8.24 -18.90
N ASP A 154 -6.31 -9.40 -19.33
CA ASP A 154 -4.87 -9.67 -19.38
C ASP A 154 -4.17 -8.63 -20.27
N LYS A 155 -4.73 -8.34 -21.45
CA LYS A 155 -4.22 -7.28 -22.35
C LYS A 155 -4.21 -5.89 -21.71
N LEU A 156 -5.25 -5.57 -20.92
CA LEU A 156 -5.33 -4.30 -20.22
C LEU A 156 -4.19 -4.20 -19.20
N VAL A 157 -3.99 -5.22 -18.35
CA VAL A 157 -2.96 -5.23 -17.31
C VAL A 157 -1.55 -5.22 -17.92
N ASP A 158 -1.29 -6.07 -18.92
CA ASP A 158 0.01 -6.12 -19.63
C ASP A 158 0.33 -4.78 -20.32
N GLY A 159 -0.68 -4.04 -20.75
CA GLY A 159 -0.54 -2.74 -21.40
C GLY A 159 -0.25 -1.57 -20.46
N LEU A 160 -0.27 -1.78 -19.13
CA LEU A 160 -0.13 -0.69 -18.16
C LEU A 160 1.31 -0.23 -17.94
N GLU A 161 2.26 -1.16 -17.78
CA GLU A 161 3.66 -0.85 -17.45
C GLU A 161 4.25 0.30 -18.28
N PRO A 162 4.20 0.28 -19.63
CA PRO A 162 4.75 1.36 -20.43
C PRO A 162 4.05 2.71 -20.17
N GLN A 163 2.76 2.71 -19.84
CA GLN A 163 2.01 3.92 -19.53
C GLN A 163 2.42 4.52 -18.19
N PHE A 164 2.58 3.68 -17.16
CA PHE A 164 3.09 4.09 -15.85
C PHE A 164 4.47 4.74 -15.97
N ARG A 165 5.37 4.14 -16.77
CA ARG A 165 6.71 4.65 -17.01
C ARG A 165 6.70 6.00 -17.75
N VAL A 166 5.90 6.13 -18.81
CA VAL A 166 5.80 7.38 -19.61
C VAL A 166 5.23 8.52 -18.76
N ARG A 167 4.21 8.25 -17.96
CA ARG A 167 3.55 9.28 -17.12
C ARG A 167 4.29 9.57 -15.82
N ARG A 168 5.34 8.80 -15.51
CA ARG A 168 6.05 8.85 -14.23
C ARG A 168 5.08 8.76 -13.06
N SER A 169 4.18 7.78 -13.16
CA SER A 169 3.16 7.55 -12.16
C SER A 169 3.79 7.02 -10.86
N TRP A 170 3.27 7.45 -9.73
CA TRP A 170 3.73 7.03 -8.41
C TRP A 170 2.56 7.03 -7.44
N THR A 171 2.75 6.47 -6.25
CA THR A 171 1.75 6.52 -5.20
C THR A 171 2.37 6.84 -3.85
N LYS A 172 1.50 7.21 -2.92
CA LYS A 172 1.83 7.37 -1.50
C LYS A 172 1.67 6.02 -0.84
N VAL A 173 2.72 5.59 -0.15
CA VAL A 173 2.63 4.50 0.81
C VAL A 173 2.61 5.16 2.17
N HIS A 174 1.45 5.16 2.79
CA HIS A 174 1.24 5.82 4.07
C HIS A 174 1.84 4.97 5.17
N TYR A 175 2.49 5.63 6.10
CA TYR A 175 2.90 5.01 7.34
C TYR A 175 2.39 5.80 8.52
N ALA A 176 2.04 5.08 9.57
CA ALA A 176 1.72 5.66 10.86
C ALA A 176 2.25 4.73 11.93
N PHE A 177 2.85 5.30 12.97
CA PHE A 177 3.29 4.53 14.12
C PHE A 177 2.94 5.26 15.40
N GLY A 178 2.78 4.50 16.48
CA GLY A 178 2.48 5.03 17.80
C GLY A 178 2.91 4.07 18.90
N MET A 179 3.13 4.63 20.08
CA MET A 179 3.60 3.88 21.24
C MET A 179 2.42 3.49 22.14
N LYS A 180 2.42 2.24 22.62
CA LYS A 180 1.52 1.84 23.70
C LYS A 180 1.95 2.53 24.98
N PRO A 181 1.06 3.22 25.71
CA PRO A 181 1.41 3.89 26.95
C PRO A 181 2.13 2.96 27.94
N PHE A 182 3.15 3.49 28.61
CA PHE A 182 3.61 2.92 29.87
C PHE A 182 2.45 3.08 30.86
N LYS A 183 1.97 1.97 31.43
CA LYS A 183 0.90 2.01 32.44
C LYS A 183 1.25 2.94 33.60
#